data_AF-A0A4U0WN19-F1
#
_entry.id   AF-A0A4U0WN19-F1
#
_cell.length_a   1.000
_cell.length_b   1.000
_cell.length_c   1.000
_cell.angle_alpha   90.00
_cell.angle_beta   90.00
_cell.angle_gamma   90.00
#
_symmetry.space_group_name_H-M   'P 1'
#
loop_
_entity.id
_entity.type
_entity.pdbx_description
1 polymer ?
#
loop_
_entity_poly.entity_id
_entity_poly.type
_entity_poly.pdbx_seq_one_letter_code
_entity_poly.pdbx_strand_id
1 'polypeptide(L)'
;KVEDTNVILLSGFLMLAFGVLYIVFEERILAQIRPVADELGSEMPDGWSQAILGAQVGLIALAMLVTRSSIASLQAKKGLPLGTQVTGWTVLVASLTVPFLHGLQPNNHYLHRLVVIFLSFSPSFIILTISYEGLFYFAFCATLVVWVHLEHRIHAITHHVPASARPLPPSSALPPSKQATAADTQSWQTQRLMGNTARPHRPLTLADFRISLFFLFLLQSAFFSTGNIASISSFSLDAVYRLIPIFDPFSQGALLLFKLLVPFACVSSALAVLTLLLRLPPGALFMGVMAVGDLLTVRFFYEVRDYGSWLDIGTSISHFCIASALSVFVAGLEGVSGALISGVRIAEEDDRGNEKREETAKNEKELRDAANGDAERSSEVNGTVGG
;
A
#
# COMPACT_ATOMS: atom_id res chain seq x y z
N LYS A 1 29.97 -1.13 -12.19
CA LYS A 1 28.92 -2.16 -12.36
C LYS A 1 28.89 -2.51 -13.85
N VAL A 2 28.86 -3.80 -14.22
CA VAL A 2 28.74 -4.21 -15.62
C VAL A 2 27.26 -4.42 -15.92
N GLU A 3 26.82 -3.96 -17.09
CA GLU A 3 25.46 -4.15 -17.56
C GLU A 3 25.19 -5.63 -17.85
N ASP A 4 24.17 -6.21 -17.19
CA ASP A 4 23.78 -7.61 -17.38
C ASP A 4 22.35 -7.70 -17.91
N THR A 5 22.24 -7.95 -19.21
CA THR A 5 20.95 -8.07 -19.90
C THR A 5 20.08 -9.20 -19.35
N ASN A 6 20.68 -10.32 -18.93
CA ASN A 6 19.93 -11.47 -18.44
C ASN A 6 19.27 -11.17 -17.10
N VAL A 7 19.97 -10.48 -16.20
CA VAL A 7 19.43 -10.08 -14.89
C VAL A 7 18.32 -9.02 -15.06
N ILE A 8 18.50 -8.06 -15.97
CA ILE A 8 17.46 -7.08 -16.30
C ILE A 8 16.19 -7.81 -16.80
N LEU A 9 16.34 -8.71 -17.78
CA LEU A 9 15.22 -9.45 -18.34
C LEU A 9 14.57 -10.41 -17.34
N LEU A 10 15.34 -11.04 -16.45
CA LEU A 10 14.82 -11.87 -15.38
C LEU A 10 13.93 -11.05 -14.45
N SER A 11 14.37 -9.85 -14.04
CA SER A 11 13.56 -8.97 -13.20
C SER A 11 12.28 -8.51 -13.91
N GLY A 12 12.37 -8.14 -15.19
CA GLY A 12 11.20 -7.78 -15.99
C GLY A 12 10.23 -8.95 -16.16
N PHE A 13 10.74 -10.17 -16.35
CA PHE A 13 9.92 -11.38 -16.43
C PHE A 13 9.19 -11.65 -15.12
N LEU A 14 9.84 -11.49 -13.96
CA LEU A 14 9.18 -11.64 -12.66
C LEU A 14 8.07 -10.61 -12.46
N MET A 15 8.30 -9.34 -12.83
CA MET A 15 7.29 -8.28 -12.76
C MET A 15 6.11 -8.56 -13.70
N LEU A 16 6.39 -9.01 -14.94
CA LEU A 16 5.38 -9.39 -15.91
C LEU A 16 4.56 -10.59 -15.42
N ALA A 17 5.22 -11.65 -14.97
CA ALA A 17 4.59 -12.87 -14.49
C ALA A 17 3.70 -12.58 -13.28
N PHE A 18 4.15 -11.72 -12.35
CA PHE A 18 3.33 -11.27 -11.24
C PHE A 18 2.10 -10.48 -11.71
N GLY A 19 2.27 -9.56 -12.67
CA GLY A 19 1.13 -8.81 -13.23
C GLY A 19 0.10 -9.70 -13.93
N VAL A 20 0.56 -10.67 -14.73
CA VAL A 20 -0.33 -11.66 -15.37
C VAL A 20 -1.02 -12.53 -14.34
N LEU A 21 -0.28 -13.03 -13.35
CA LEU A 21 -0.84 -13.83 -12.26
C LEU A 21 -1.90 -13.03 -11.50
N TYR A 22 -1.64 -11.76 -11.23
CA TYR A 22 -2.59 -10.89 -10.56
C TYR A 22 -3.90 -10.76 -11.34
N ILE A 23 -3.84 -10.52 -12.66
CA ILE A 23 -5.04 -10.46 -13.54
C ILE A 23 -5.80 -11.80 -13.52
N VAL A 24 -5.10 -12.93 -13.66
CA VAL A 24 -5.73 -14.26 -13.73
C VAL A 24 -6.43 -14.62 -12.42
N PHE A 25 -5.85 -14.23 -11.29
CA PHE A 25 -6.37 -14.53 -9.97
C PHE A 25 -7.19 -13.37 -9.37
N GLU A 26 -7.38 -12.27 -10.09
CA GLU A 26 -8.06 -11.07 -9.59
C GLU A 26 -9.46 -11.41 -9.08
N GLU A 27 -10.27 -12.11 -9.88
CA GLU A 27 -11.62 -12.51 -9.49
C GLU A 27 -11.62 -13.44 -8.27
N ARG A 28 -10.63 -14.34 -8.14
CA ARG A 28 -10.56 -15.24 -6.97
C ARG A 28 -10.09 -14.52 -5.72
N ILE A 29 -9.11 -13.63 -5.84
CA ILE A 29 -8.60 -12.84 -4.72
C ILE A 29 -9.69 -11.87 -4.25
N LEU A 30 -10.40 -11.21 -5.18
CA LEU A 30 -11.50 -10.30 -4.85
C LEU A 30 -12.74 -11.06 -4.34
N ALA A 31 -13.08 -12.24 -4.89
CA ALA A 31 -14.22 -13.03 -4.42
C ALA A 31 -13.99 -13.71 -3.07
N GLN A 32 -12.75 -14.12 -2.76
CA GLN A 32 -12.42 -14.66 -1.45
C GLN A 32 -12.45 -13.59 -0.35
N ILE A 33 -12.41 -12.32 -0.76
CA ILE A 33 -12.44 -11.15 0.11
C ILE A 33 -13.85 -10.52 0.17
N ARG A 34 -14.63 -10.48 -0.94
CA ARG A 34 -16.04 -10.02 -1.01
C ARG A 34 -17.05 -11.14 -0.67
N PRO A 35 -17.64 -11.19 0.53
CA PRO A 35 -18.94 -11.85 0.68
C PRO A 35 -20.13 -10.92 0.96
N VAL A 36 -19.98 -9.59 1.09
CA VAL A 36 -21.11 -8.73 1.57
C VAL A 36 -21.16 -7.29 1.01
N ALA A 37 -20.78 -7.05 -0.25
CA ALA A 37 -20.85 -5.69 -0.83
C ALA A 37 -21.88 -5.55 -1.98
N ASP A 38 -22.67 -6.57 -2.26
CA ASP A 38 -23.47 -6.67 -3.49
C ASP A 38 -24.90 -6.11 -3.39
N GLU A 39 -25.21 -5.26 -2.40
CA GLU A 39 -26.59 -4.74 -2.21
C GLU A 39 -26.77 -3.22 -2.36
N LEU A 40 -25.71 -2.42 -2.56
CA LEU A 40 -25.89 -0.98 -2.77
C LEU A 40 -25.14 -0.50 -4.01
N GLY A 41 -25.91 -0.33 -5.08
CA GLY A 41 -25.42 -0.16 -6.44
C GLY A 41 -24.61 1.11 -6.70
N SER A 42 -23.56 0.93 -7.49
CA SER A 42 -23.21 1.74 -8.65
C SER A 42 -22.25 0.93 -9.52
N GLU A 43 -22.78 -0.02 -10.27
CA GLU A 43 -22.01 -0.84 -11.20
C GLU A 43 -21.80 -0.08 -12.52
N MET A 44 -20.58 0.43 -12.72
CA MET A 44 -19.98 0.53 -14.05
C MET A 44 -19.03 -0.66 -14.23
N PRO A 45 -18.82 -1.16 -15.47
CA PRO A 45 -18.28 -2.50 -15.68
C PRO A 45 -16.82 -2.62 -15.25
N ASP A 46 -16.50 -3.67 -14.48
CA ASP A 46 -15.16 -4.14 -14.08
C ASP A 46 -14.14 -4.22 -15.24
N GLY A 47 -14.61 -4.20 -16.50
CA GLY A 47 -13.77 -4.24 -17.68
C GLY A 47 -12.81 -3.05 -17.86
N TRP A 48 -13.10 -1.87 -17.31
CA TRP A 48 -12.20 -0.70 -17.45
C TRP A 48 -10.95 -0.82 -16.58
N SER A 49 -11.08 -1.21 -15.30
CA SER A 49 -9.92 -1.47 -14.42
C SER A 49 -9.08 -2.62 -14.96
N GLN A 50 -9.73 -3.69 -15.42
CA GLN A 50 -9.06 -4.85 -16.03
C GLN A 50 -8.34 -4.47 -17.33
N ALA A 51 -8.93 -3.60 -18.17
CA ALA A 51 -8.29 -3.11 -19.38
C ALA A 51 -7.06 -2.25 -19.08
N ILE A 52 -7.13 -1.38 -18.06
CA ILE A 52 -6.00 -0.55 -17.65
C ILE A 52 -4.87 -1.43 -17.09
N LEU A 53 -5.20 -2.40 -16.23
CA LEU A 53 -4.25 -3.36 -15.68
C LEU A 53 -3.61 -4.22 -16.78
N GLY A 54 -4.40 -4.70 -17.74
CA GLY A 54 -3.91 -5.40 -18.94
C GLY A 54 -2.97 -4.53 -19.78
N ALA A 55 -3.30 -3.24 -19.96
CA ALA A 55 -2.43 -2.29 -20.64
C ALA A 55 -1.11 -2.07 -19.87
N GLN A 56 -1.12 -2.00 -18.53
CA GLN A 56 0.10 -1.91 -17.72
C GLN A 56 1.01 -3.12 -17.92
N VAL A 57 0.45 -4.34 -17.88
CA VAL A 57 1.22 -5.57 -18.13
C VAL A 57 1.79 -5.58 -19.55
N GLY A 58 1.03 -5.09 -20.53
CA GLY A 58 1.51 -4.87 -21.90
C GLY A 58 2.68 -3.88 -21.99
N LEU A 59 2.62 -2.77 -21.23
CA LEU A 59 3.72 -1.80 -21.14
C LEU A 59 4.99 -2.41 -20.51
N ILE A 60 4.86 -3.32 -19.54
CA ILE A 60 6.01 -4.06 -18.99
C ILE A 60 6.67 -4.93 -20.06
N ALA A 61 5.88 -5.70 -20.83
CA ALA A 61 6.41 -6.49 -21.94
C ALA A 61 7.12 -5.61 -22.98
N LEU A 62 6.51 -4.48 -23.34
CA LEU A 62 7.09 -3.53 -24.28
C LEU A 62 8.39 -2.90 -23.74
N ALA A 63 8.44 -2.55 -22.46
CA ALA A 63 9.65 -2.06 -21.80
C ALA A 63 10.79 -3.09 -21.88
N MET A 64 10.51 -4.38 -21.68
CA MET A 64 11.51 -5.44 -21.79
C MET A 64 12.06 -5.56 -23.22
N LEU A 65 11.18 -5.54 -24.22
CA LEU A 65 11.56 -5.63 -25.64
C LEU A 65 12.40 -4.42 -26.07
N VAL A 66 11.95 -3.21 -25.74
CA VAL A 66 12.68 -1.97 -26.02
C VAL A 66 14.03 -1.98 -25.32
N THR A 67 14.09 -2.35 -24.04
CA THR A 67 15.35 -2.39 -23.29
C THR A 67 16.33 -3.38 -23.90
N ARG A 68 15.89 -4.59 -24.27
CA ARG A 68 16.73 -5.57 -24.96
C ARG A 68 17.24 -5.04 -26.31
N SER A 69 16.37 -4.42 -27.10
CA SER A 69 16.73 -3.86 -28.40
C SER A 69 17.72 -2.69 -28.26
N SER A 70 17.51 -1.81 -27.30
CA SER A 70 18.39 -0.68 -27.01
C SER A 70 19.78 -1.16 -26.58
N ILE A 71 19.85 -2.13 -25.66
CA ILE A 71 21.12 -2.71 -25.21
C ILE A 71 21.87 -3.35 -26.39
N ALA A 72 21.20 -4.16 -27.20
CA ALA A 72 21.82 -4.81 -28.35
C ALA A 72 22.39 -3.80 -29.37
N SER A 73 21.68 -2.70 -29.61
CA SER A 73 22.13 -1.66 -30.55
C SER A 73 23.30 -0.83 -30.00
N LEU A 74 23.26 -0.50 -28.71
CA LEU A 74 24.32 0.23 -28.01
C LEU A 74 25.60 -0.62 -27.92
N GLN A 75 25.48 -1.90 -27.58
CA GLN A 75 26.60 -2.85 -27.57
C GLN A 75 27.20 -3.06 -28.96
N ALA A 76 26.36 -3.04 -30.01
CA ALA A 76 26.81 -3.10 -31.41
C ALA A 76 27.41 -1.78 -31.93
N LYS A 77 27.50 -0.73 -31.09
CA LYS A 77 27.97 0.62 -31.47
C LYS A 77 27.22 1.25 -32.65
N LYS A 78 25.98 0.83 -32.90
CA LYS A 78 25.13 1.35 -33.98
C LYS A 78 24.36 2.62 -33.60
N GLY A 79 24.56 3.10 -32.37
CA GLY A 79 23.75 4.16 -31.78
C GLY A 79 22.37 3.64 -31.36
N LEU A 80 21.51 4.55 -30.90
CA LEU A 80 20.16 4.21 -30.46
C LEU A 80 19.17 4.37 -31.64
N PRO A 81 18.44 3.31 -32.03
CA PRO A 81 17.40 3.43 -33.05
C PRO A 81 16.31 4.40 -32.60
N LEU A 82 15.87 5.29 -33.50
CA LEU A 82 14.81 6.26 -33.19
C LEU A 82 13.52 5.58 -32.72
N GLY A 83 13.16 4.44 -33.31
CA GLY A 83 11.98 3.66 -32.88
C GLY A 83 12.07 3.19 -31.43
N THR A 84 13.22 2.69 -30.99
CA THR A 84 13.42 2.28 -29.59
C THR A 84 13.42 3.47 -28.63
N GLN A 85 13.94 4.62 -29.07
CA GLN A 85 13.95 5.83 -28.26
C GLN A 85 12.53 6.38 -28.04
N VAL A 86 11.75 6.52 -29.11
CA VAL A 86 10.35 6.98 -29.05
C VAL A 86 9.50 6.00 -28.24
N THR A 87 9.68 4.70 -28.47
CA THR A 87 8.96 3.67 -27.70
C THR A 87 9.36 3.70 -26.23
N GLY A 88 10.65 3.90 -25.90
CA GLY A 88 11.11 4.03 -24.52
C GLY A 88 10.48 5.20 -23.78
N TRP A 89 10.46 6.39 -24.40
CA TRP A 89 9.83 7.58 -23.82
C TRP A 89 8.32 7.44 -23.67
N THR A 90 7.65 6.92 -24.70
CA THR A 90 6.19 6.70 -24.64
C THR A 90 5.83 5.69 -23.56
N VAL A 91 6.57 4.59 -23.43
CA VAL A 91 6.35 3.61 -22.35
C VAL A 91 6.59 4.22 -20.98
N LEU A 92 7.66 5.00 -20.80
CA LEU A 92 7.96 5.66 -19.53
C LEU A 92 6.83 6.62 -19.13
N VAL A 93 6.43 7.52 -20.02
CA VAL A 93 5.36 8.50 -19.75
C VAL A 93 4.01 7.80 -19.57
N ALA A 94 3.65 6.85 -20.43
CA ALA A 94 2.39 6.12 -20.32
C ALA A 94 2.31 5.31 -19.02
N SER A 95 3.42 4.73 -18.55
CA SER A 95 3.42 3.98 -17.29
C SER A 95 3.14 4.85 -16.07
N LEU A 96 3.58 6.13 -16.10
CA LEU A 96 3.44 7.07 -14.98
C LEU A 96 2.05 7.68 -14.84
N THR A 97 1.27 7.75 -15.93
CA THR A 97 -0.08 8.35 -15.87
C THR A 97 -1.11 7.40 -15.25
N VAL A 98 -0.84 6.09 -15.24
CA VAL A 98 -1.81 5.07 -14.83
C VAL A 98 -2.26 5.17 -13.36
N PRO A 99 -1.38 5.36 -12.36
CA PRO A 99 -1.80 5.47 -10.96
C PRO A 99 -2.75 6.64 -10.70
N PHE A 100 -2.53 7.76 -11.39
CA PHE A 100 -3.35 8.95 -11.27
C PHE A 100 -4.72 8.75 -11.94
N LEU A 101 -4.76 8.04 -13.08
CA LEU A 101 -6.02 7.66 -13.73
C LEU A 101 -6.88 6.77 -12.84
N HIS A 102 -6.27 5.78 -12.16
CA HIS A 102 -6.96 4.97 -11.16
C HIS A 102 -7.36 5.76 -9.90
N GLY A 103 -6.74 6.90 -9.62
CA GLY A 103 -7.16 7.80 -8.53
C GLY A 103 -8.52 8.45 -8.78
N LEU A 104 -8.92 8.60 -10.04
CA LEU A 104 -10.18 9.22 -10.43
C LEU A 104 -11.39 8.28 -10.31
N GLN A 105 -11.16 6.97 -10.21
CA GLN A 105 -12.20 5.96 -10.04
C GLN A 105 -12.00 5.20 -8.72
N PRO A 106 -12.70 5.59 -7.64
CA PRO A 106 -12.55 4.99 -6.32
C PRO A 106 -13.26 3.62 -6.26
N ASN A 107 -12.71 2.62 -6.94
CA ASN A 107 -13.13 1.23 -6.80
C ASN A 107 -11.91 0.33 -6.72
N ASN A 108 -11.71 -0.22 -5.51
CA ASN A 108 -11.11 -1.52 -5.17
C ASN A 108 -10.30 -1.45 -3.88
N HIS A 109 -10.18 -2.62 -3.24
CA HIS A 109 -9.40 -2.87 -2.04
C HIS A 109 -7.98 -2.30 -2.12
N TYR A 110 -7.44 -1.95 -0.95
CA TYR A 110 -6.09 -1.38 -0.80
C TYR A 110 -4.99 -2.20 -1.50
N LEU A 111 -5.15 -3.52 -1.59
CA LEU A 111 -4.22 -4.40 -2.28
C LEU A 111 -4.13 -4.13 -3.77
N HIS A 112 -5.28 -3.95 -4.42
CA HIS A 112 -5.33 -3.61 -5.84
C HIS A 112 -4.61 -2.30 -6.09
N ARG A 113 -4.79 -1.30 -5.20
CA ARG A 113 -4.05 -0.04 -5.31
C ARG A 113 -2.54 -0.22 -5.20
N LEU A 114 -2.06 -0.98 -4.21
CA LEU A 114 -0.63 -1.23 -4.04
C LEU A 114 -0.03 -1.96 -5.25
N VAL A 115 -0.74 -2.94 -5.81
CA VAL A 115 -0.32 -3.66 -7.01
C VAL A 115 -0.29 -2.74 -8.23
N VAL A 116 -1.30 -1.89 -8.43
CA VAL A 116 -1.33 -0.92 -9.54
C VAL A 116 -0.16 0.06 -9.45
N ILE A 117 0.18 0.56 -8.25
CA ILE A 117 1.34 1.44 -8.02
C ILE A 117 2.66 0.70 -8.31
N PHE A 118 2.78 -0.56 -7.88
CA PHE A 118 3.93 -1.38 -8.20
C PHE A 118 4.08 -1.61 -9.72
N LEU A 119 3.01 -1.99 -10.41
CA LEU A 119 3.03 -2.25 -11.84
C LEU A 119 3.24 -0.98 -12.67
N SER A 120 2.80 0.20 -12.20
CA SER A 120 3.03 1.46 -12.91
C SER A 120 4.49 1.89 -12.96
N PHE A 121 5.24 1.64 -11.89
CA PHE A 121 6.66 2.02 -11.87
C PHE A 121 7.57 0.95 -12.47
N SER A 122 7.06 -0.27 -12.68
CA SER A 122 7.82 -1.40 -13.24
C SER A 122 8.44 -1.11 -14.62
N PRO A 123 7.72 -0.59 -15.64
CA PRO A 123 8.30 -0.26 -16.95
C PRO A 123 9.45 0.76 -16.85
N SER A 124 9.25 1.80 -16.04
CA SER A 124 10.24 2.84 -15.80
C SER A 124 11.51 2.28 -15.17
N PHE A 125 11.34 1.38 -14.19
CA PHE A 125 12.46 0.75 -13.50
C PHE A 125 13.23 -0.24 -14.41
N ILE A 126 12.53 -1.00 -15.26
CA ILE A 126 13.14 -1.90 -16.26
C ILE A 126 14.00 -1.12 -17.25
N ILE A 127 13.49 -0.01 -17.79
CA ILE A 127 14.23 0.82 -18.75
C ILE A 127 15.49 1.41 -18.11
N LEU A 128 15.39 1.83 -16.84
CA LEU A 128 16.45 2.56 -16.14
C LEU A 128 17.39 1.67 -15.32
N THR A 129 17.25 0.33 -15.34
CA THR A 129 18.14 -0.58 -14.60
C THR A 129 19.27 -1.14 -15.46
N ILE A 130 20.44 -1.37 -14.87
CA ILE A 130 21.60 -1.99 -15.54
C ILE A 130 21.88 -3.43 -15.09
N SER A 131 21.33 -3.89 -13.96
CA SER A 131 21.70 -5.19 -13.35
C SER A 131 20.65 -5.61 -12.29
N TYR A 132 21.07 -6.08 -11.11
CA TYR A 132 20.23 -6.63 -10.03
C TYR A 132 19.24 -5.64 -9.39
N GLU A 133 19.31 -4.36 -9.70
CA GLU A 133 18.43 -3.35 -9.10
C GLU A 133 16.96 -3.67 -9.40
N GLY A 134 16.65 -4.21 -10.59
CA GLY A 134 15.28 -4.63 -10.92
C GLY A 134 14.78 -5.77 -10.02
N LEU A 135 15.65 -6.72 -9.67
CA LEU A 135 15.32 -7.79 -8.72
C LEU A 135 15.11 -7.24 -7.31
N PHE A 136 15.94 -6.26 -6.91
CA PHE A 136 15.73 -5.56 -5.65
C PHE A 136 14.37 -4.88 -5.62
N TYR A 137 13.99 -4.14 -6.68
CA TYR A 137 12.69 -3.46 -6.74
C TYR A 137 11.53 -4.45 -6.55
N PHE A 138 11.55 -5.57 -7.26
CA PHE A 138 10.55 -6.63 -7.10
C PHE A 138 10.49 -7.17 -5.67
N ALA A 139 11.64 -7.57 -5.11
CA ALA A 139 11.72 -8.12 -3.75
C ALA A 139 11.32 -7.10 -2.68
N PHE A 140 11.68 -5.82 -2.87
CA PHE A 140 11.33 -4.73 -1.98
C PHE A 140 9.82 -4.50 -1.97
N CYS A 141 9.17 -4.39 -3.13
CA CYS A 141 7.72 -4.26 -3.22
C CYS A 141 6.97 -5.47 -2.64
N ALA A 142 7.45 -6.70 -2.87
CA ALA A 142 6.89 -7.90 -2.24
C ALA A 142 7.00 -7.83 -0.70
N THR A 143 8.16 -7.37 -0.19
CA THR A 143 8.37 -7.15 1.25
C THR A 143 7.41 -6.11 1.82
N LEU A 144 7.16 -5.01 1.10
CA LEU A 144 6.19 -3.99 1.52
C LEU A 144 4.77 -4.57 1.63
N VAL A 145 4.32 -5.36 0.65
CA VAL A 145 3.00 -6.00 0.69
C VAL A 145 2.88 -6.94 1.89
N VAL A 146 3.90 -7.77 2.13
CA VAL A 146 3.95 -8.68 3.29
C VAL A 146 3.93 -7.89 4.59
N TRP A 147 4.69 -6.80 4.68
CA TRP A 147 4.73 -5.94 5.86
C TRP A 147 3.38 -5.28 6.16
N VAL A 148 2.71 -4.70 5.14
CA VAL A 148 1.36 -4.11 5.31
C VAL A 148 0.37 -5.16 5.77
N HIS A 149 0.38 -6.36 5.17
CA HIS A 149 -0.48 -7.46 5.59
C HIS A 149 -0.23 -7.92 7.02
N LEU A 150 1.04 -8.07 7.39
CA LEU A 150 1.42 -8.50 8.72
C LEU A 150 0.93 -7.50 9.77
N GLU A 151 1.18 -6.21 9.56
CA GLU A 151 0.76 -5.15 10.49
C GLU A 151 -0.76 -5.04 10.59
N HIS A 152 -1.47 -5.16 9.46
CA HIS A 152 -2.93 -5.18 9.45
C HIS A 152 -3.49 -6.39 10.23
N ARG A 153 -2.92 -7.59 10.06
CA ARG A 153 -3.34 -8.79 10.80
C ARG A 153 -3.05 -8.67 12.30
N ILE A 154 -1.89 -8.15 12.68
CA ILE A 154 -1.55 -7.90 14.08
C ILE A 154 -2.55 -6.92 14.70
N HIS A 155 -2.90 -5.85 13.99
CA HIS A 155 -3.90 -4.90 14.45
C HIS A 155 -5.28 -5.55 14.62
N ALA A 156 -5.74 -6.35 13.64
CA ALA A 156 -7.00 -7.07 13.74
C ALA A 156 -7.06 -7.96 15.00
N ILE A 157 -6.02 -8.79 15.22
CA ILE A 157 -5.93 -9.68 16.38
C ILE A 157 -5.93 -8.89 17.70
N THR A 158 -5.18 -7.79 17.77
CA THR A 158 -5.01 -6.99 19.00
C THR A 158 -6.26 -6.19 19.35
N HIS A 159 -7.05 -5.79 18.36
CA HIS A 159 -8.23 -4.94 18.53
C HIS A 159 -9.57 -5.65 18.30
N HIS A 160 -9.58 -6.96 18.11
CA HIS A 160 -10.80 -7.75 18.26
C HIS A 160 -11.28 -7.66 19.72
N VAL A 161 -12.24 -6.76 19.95
CA VAL A 161 -13.07 -6.76 21.15
C VAL A 161 -13.91 -8.05 21.09
N PRO A 162 -13.80 -8.99 22.05
CA PRO A 162 -14.70 -10.13 22.08
C PRO A 162 -16.15 -9.61 22.18
N ALA A 163 -17.04 -10.15 21.33
CA ALA A 163 -18.45 -9.76 21.21
C ALA A 163 -19.25 -9.76 22.54
N SER A 164 -18.68 -10.34 23.60
CA SER A 164 -19.25 -10.38 24.95
C SER A 164 -19.26 -9.03 25.69
N ALA A 165 -18.65 -7.97 25.16
CA ALA A 165 -18.63 -6.63 25.77
C ALA A 165 -19.54 -5.60 25.06
N ARG A 166 -20.46 -6.04 24.20
CA ARG A 166 -21.52 -5.17 23.67
C ARG A 166 -22.53 -4.92 24.83
N PRO A 167 -22.81 -3.66 25.23
CA PRO A 167 -23.95 -3.41 26.09
C PRO A 167 -25.19 -3.95 25.37
N LEU A 168 -25.93 -4.82 26.04
CA LEU A 168 -27.21 -5.33 25.54
C LEU A 168 -28.05 -4.14 25.03
N PRO A 169 -28.68 -4.22 23.85
CA PRO A 169 -29.71 -3.25 23.51
C PRO A 169 -30.74 -3.25 24.66
N PRO A 170 -31.24 -2.09 25.10
CA PRO A 170 -32.23 -2.05 26.16
C PRO A 170 -33.42 -2.92 25.74
N SER A 171 -33.57 -4.04 26.46
CA SER A 171 -34.70 -4.94 26.34
C SER A 171 -35.98 -4.14 26.53
N SER A 172 -36.95 -4.36 25.62
CA SER A 172 -38.37 -4.10 25.81
C SER A 172 -38.74 -2.66 26.26
N ALA A 173 -38.79 -1.72 25.32
CA ALA A 173 -39.67 -0.57 25.47
C ALA A 173 -41.09 -0.96 25.04
N LEU A 174 -42.02 -0.97 26.01
CA LEU A 174 -43.47 -0.98 25.79
C LEU A 174 -43.89 0.14 24.81
N PRO A 175 -45.05 0.01 24.12
CA PRO A 175 -45.54 1.06 23.22
C PRO A 175 -45.76 2.39 23.95
N PRO A 176 -45.49 3.54 23.31
CA PRO A 176 -45.44 4.82 23.99
C PRO A 176 -46.83 5.28 24.43
N SER A 177 -47.00 5.51 25.73
CA SER A 177 -48.08 6.35 26.24
C SER A 177 -47.89 7.77 25.72
N LYS A 178 -48.93 8.28 25.06
CA LYS A 178 -49.02 9.63 24.50
C LYS A 178 -48.77 10.68 25.60
N GLN A 179 -47.56 11.23 25.65
CA GLN A 179 -47.23 12.60 26.08
C GLN A 179 -45.70 12.78 26.00
N ALA A 180 -45.21 13.24 24.85
CA ALA A 180 -43.85 13.74 24.70
C ALA A 180 -43.92 15.11 24.04
N THR A 181 -43.41 16.12 24.73
CA THR A 181 -43.27 17.51 24.29
C THR A 181 -42.24 17.64 23.17
N ALA A 182 -42.50 18.55 22.22
CA ALA A 182 -41.75 18.70 20.97
C ALA A 182 -40.24 19.04 21.12
N ALA A 183 -39.77 19.40 22.31
CA ALA A 183 -38.37 19.74 22.58
C ALA A 183 -37.45 18.50 22.69
N ASP A 184 -37.97 17.38 23.21
CA ASP A 184 -37.18 16.14 23.34
C ASP A 184 -37.04 15.41 22.01
N THR A 185 -37.85 15.77 21.01
CA THR A 185 -37.83 15.16 19.67
C THR A 185 -36.59 15.53 18.86
N GLN A 186 -35.99 16.68 19.15
CA GLN A 186 -34.90 17.25 18.36
C GLN A 186 -33.53 16.69 18.73
N SER A 187 -33.31 16.32 20.00
CA SER A 187 -32.01 15.84 20.50
C SER A 187 -31.65 14.46 19.96
N TRP A 188 -32.60 13.52 19.91
CA TRP A 188 -32.36 12.19 19.35
C TRP A 188 -32.28 12.17 17.82
N GLN A 189 -32.96 13.10 17.13
CA GLN A 189 -32.84 13.25 15.67
C GLN A 189 -31.48 13.83 15.28
N THR A 190 -30.99 14.81 16.04
CA THR A 190 -29.67 15.43 15.79
C THR A 190 -28.52 14.43 16.01
N GLN A 191 -28.66 13.52 16.98
CA GLN A 191 -27.68 12.46 17.24
C GLN A 191 -27.72 11.31 16.21
N ARG A 192 -28.89 11.03 15.61
CA ARG A 192 -29.01 10.09 14.47
C ARG A 192 -28.52 10.68 13.15
N LEU A 193 -28.72 11.98 12.92
CA LEU A 193 -28.28 12.67 11.70
C LEU A 193 -26.76 12.88 11.65
N MET A 194 -26.10 13.03 12.80
CA MET A 194 -24.62 13.07 12.89
C MET A 194 -23.96 11.68 13.03
N GLY A 195 -24.74 10.60 13.12
CA GLY A 195 -24.25 9.26 13.47
C GLY A 195 -23.83 8.36 12.30
N ASN A 196 -23.91 8.81 11.04
CA ASN A 196 -23.90 7.88 9.90
C ASN A 196 -22.82 8.08 8.82
N THR A 197 -21.74 8.84 9.05
CA THR A 197 -20.70 9.01 8.00
C THR A 197 -19.22 8.99 8.43
N ALA A 198 -18.86 8.85 9.71
CA ALA A 198 -17.46 8.58 10.07
C ALA A 198 -17.37 7.90 11.44
N ARG A 199 -16.91 6.65 11.49
CA ARG A 199 -16.42 6.08 12.74
C ARG A 199 -15.22 6.93 13.22
N PRO A 200 -15.11 7.24 14.53
CA PRO A 200 -14.05 8.09 15.04
C PRO A 200 -12.68 7.44 14.80
N HIS A 201 -11.73 8.22 14.29
CA HIS A 201 -10.34 7.79 14.15
C HIS A 201 -9.78 7.39 15.52
N ARG A 202 -9.00 6.31 15.55
CA ARG A 202 -8.30 5.90 16.76
C ARG A 202 -7.12 6.87 17.01
N PRO A 203 -6.85 7.29 18.25
CA PRO A 203 -5.66 8.07 18.56
C PRO A 203 -4.38 7.24 18.38
N LEU A 204 -3.29 7.92 18.01
CA LEU A 204 -1.97 7.29 17.88
C LEU A 204 -1.49 6.78 19.24
N THR A 205 -1.05 5.53 19.29
CA THR A 205 -0.53 4.89 20.51
C THR A 205 0.96 4.63 20.42
N LEU A 206 1.64 4.44 21.55
CA LEU A 206 3.07 4.12 21.58
C LEU A 206 3.40 2.79 20.87
N ALA A 207 2.44 1.85 20.80
CA ALA A 207 2.61 0.62 20.05
C ALA A 207 2.78 0.88 18.53
N ASP A 208 2.16 1.94 18.01
CA ASP A 208 2.20 2.30 16.59
C ASP A 208 3.56 2.89 16.19
N PHE A 209 4.38 3.38 17.14
CA PHE A 209 5.75 3.83 16.86
C PHE A 209 6.64 2.71 16.31
N ARG A 210 6.33 1.43 16.61
CA ARG A 210 7.00 0.29 16.00
C ARG A 210 6.91 0.36 14.48
N ILE A 211 5.75 0.72 13.95
CA ILE A 211 5.49 0.83 12.51
C ILE A 211 6.31 1.98 11.93
N SER A 212 6.40 3.12 12.63
CA SER A 212 7.28 4.23 12.24
C SER A 212 8.77 3.81 12.19
N LEU A 213 9.23 2.99 13.14
CA LEU A 213 10.61 2.48 13.13
C LEU A 213 10.87 1.49 11.98
N PHE A 214 9.94 0.58 11.70
CA PHE A 214 10.02 -0.29 10.52
C PHE A 214 10.03 0.52 9.22
N PHE A 215 9.20 1.56 9.13
CA PHE A 215 9.21 2.45 7.99
C PHE A 215 10.55 3.15 7.82
N LEU A 216 11.16 3.69 8.88
CA LEU A 216 12.50 4.28 8.81
C LEU A 216 13.53 3.27 8.31
N PHE A 217 13.50 2.03 8.81
CA PHE A 217 14.38 0.97 8.33
C PHE A 217 14.17 0.67 6.84
N LEU A 218 12.92 0.51 6.40
CA LEU A 218 12.59 0.25 4.98
C LEU A 218 12.94 1.44 4.09
N LEU A 219 12.77 2.67 4.57
CA LEU A 219 13.17 3.89 3.87
C LEU A 219 14.70 3.93 3.68
N GLN A 220 15.48 3.57 4.70
CA GLN A 220 16.94 3.48 4.54
C GLN A 220 17.35 2.33 3.61
N SER A 221 16.67 1.18 3.69
CA SER A 221 16.91 0.07 2.75
C SER A 221 16.59 0.48 1.31
N ALA A 222 15.52 1.24 1.08
CA ALA A 222 15.16 1.76 -0.24
C ALA A 222 16.29 2.56 -0.90
N PHE A 223 17.08 3.29 -0.10
CA PHE A 223 18.23 4.07 -0.57
C PHE A 223 19.51 3.24 -0.69
N PHE A 224 19.87 2.47 0.34
CA PHE A 224 21.19 1.85 0.43
C PHE A 224 21.27 0.48 -0.27
N SER A 225 20.15 -0.24 -0.44
CA SER A 225 20.16 -1.64 -0.89
C SER A 225 20.26 -1.84 -2.40
N THR A 226 19.91 -0.86 -3.25
CA THR A 226 20.15 -0.93 -4.71
C THR A 226 21.63 -0.83 -5.09
N GLY A 227 22.50 -0.57 -4.10
CA GLY A 227 23.95 -0.70 -4.17
C GLY A 227 24.68 0.47 -4.84
N ASN A 228 25.84 0.79 -4.28
CA ASN A 228 26.80 1.79 -4.77
C ASN A 228 26.23 3.20 -4.99
N ILE A 229 25.28 3.63 -4.15
CA ILE A 229 24.78 5.03 -4.14
C ILE A 229 25.66 5.92 -3.23
N ALA A 230 26.59 5.33 -2.49
CA ALA A 230 27.51 6.05 -1.61
C ALA A 230 28.42 7.05 -2.36
N SER A 231 28.55 6.94 -3.69
CA SER A 231 29.23 7.94 -4.52
C SER A 231 28.38 8.31 -5.74
N ILE A 232 28.25 9.60 -6.02
CA ILE A 232 27.63 10.09 -7.27
C ILE A 232 28.38 9.54 -8.51
N SER A 233 29.67 9.24 -8.35
CA SER A 233 30.51 8.71 -9.43
C SER A 233 30.22 7.24 -9.81
N SER A 234 29.48 6.50 -8.98
CA SER A 234 29.13 5.10 -9.26
C SER A 234 27.80 4.91 -9.99
N PHE A 235 27.08 5.99 -10.30
CA PHE A 235 25.92 5.93 -11.19
C PHE A 235 26.38 5.74 -12.63
N SER A 236 26.09 4.56 -13.19
CA SER A 236 26.29 4.28 -14.60
C SER A 236 25.24 5.01 -15.45
N LEU A 237 25.70 5.79 -16.43
CA LEU A 237 24.82 6.47 -17.39
C LEU A 237 24.28 5.52 -18.48
N ASP A 238 24.74 4.27 -18.53
CA ASP A 238 24.36 3.27 -19.54
C ASP A 238 22.85 3.08 -19.66
N ALA A 239 22.14 3.01 -18.54
CA ALA A 239 20.68 2.93 -18.53
C ALA A 239 20.00 4.19 -19.08
N VAL A 240 20.60 5.37 -18.85
CA VAL A 240 20.05 6.65 -19.29
C VAL A 240 20.28 6.88 -20.78
N TYR A 241 21.40 6.40 -21.32
CA TYR A 241 21.70 6.45 -22.76
C TYR A 241 20.68 5.69 -23.63
N ARG A 242 19.86 4.81 -23.03
CA ARG A 242 18.73 4.14 -23.71
C ARG A 242 17.55 5.09 -24.00
N LEU A 243 17.52 6.28 -23.39
CA LEU A 243 16.50 7.32 -23.60
C LEU A 243 17.10 8.62 -24.14
N ILE A 244 18.24 9.03 -23.59
CA ILE A 244 18.94 10.28 -23.94
C ILE A 244 20.38 9.92 -24.37
N PRO A 245 20.61 9.61 -25.66
CA PRO A 245 21.91 9.18 -26.15
C PRO A 245 22.94 10.32 -26.22
N ILE A 246 22.48 11.57 -26.32
CA ILE A 246 23.32 12.76 -26.33
C ILE A 246 23.55 13.19 -24.88
N PHE A 247 24.78 13.57 -24.52
CA PHE A 247 25.09 14.00 -23.16
C PHE A 247 24.31 15.29 -22.80
N ASP A 248 23.44 15.16 -21.81
CA ASP A 248 22.74 16.27 -21.17
C ASP A 248 22.69 16.02 -19.65
N PRO A 249 23.59 16.65 -18.87
CA PRO A 249 23.79 16.30 -17.47
C PRO A 249 22.54 16.54 -16.61
N PHE A 250 21.73 17.54 -16.95
CA PHE A 250 20.55 17.89 -16.16
C PHE A 250 19.42 16.88 -16.38
N SER A 251 19.08 16.58 -17.64
CA SER A 251 18.04 15.60 -17.95
C SER A 251 18.45 14.18 -17.55
N GLN A 252 19.73 13.82 -17.72
CA GLN A 252 20.25 12.53 -17.28
C GLN A 252 20.24 12.40 -15.77
N GLY A 253 20.64 13.46 -15.05
CA GLY A 253 20.54 13.53 -13.60
C GLY A 253 19.09 13.43 -13.11
N ALA A 254 18.15 14.07 -13.79
CA ALA A 254 16.73 13.99 -13.46
C ALA A 254 16.17 12.57 -13.60
N LEU A 255 16.53 11.82 -14.65
CA LEU A 255 16.12 10.43 -14.82
C LEU A 255 16.70 9.50 -13.75
N LEU A 256 17.96 9.73 -13.35
CA LEU A 256 18.56 8.99 -12.24
C LEU A 256 17.89 9.31 -10.90
N LEU A 257 17.60 10.59 -10.63
CA LEU A 257 16.89 11.01 -9.44
C LEU A 257 15.48 10.41 -9.40
N PHE A 258 14.77 10.44 -10.53
CA PHE A 258 13.46 9.80 -10.66
C PHE A 258 13.52 8.30 -10.32
N LYS A 259 14.48 7.57 -10.88
CA LYS A 259 14.70 6.15 -10.55
C LYS A 259 14.94 5.93 -9.05
N LEU A 260 15.71 6.80 -8.39
CA LEU A 260 15.95 6.73 -6.95
C LEU A 260 14.69 7.00 -6.12
N LEU A 261 13.78 7.85 -6.61
CA LEU A 261 12.54 8.20 -5.91
C LEU A 261 11.48 7.09 -5.96
N VAL A 262 11.53 6.19 -6.94
CA VAL A 262 10.53 5.12 -7.13
C VAL A 262 10.36 4.21 -5.88
N PRO A 263 11.43 3.62 -5.30
CA PRO A 263 11.31 2.83 -4.08
C PRO A 263 10.73 3.63 -2.90
N PHE A 264 11.10 4.91 -2.76
CA PHE A 264 10.56 5.79 -1.73
C PHE A 264 9.06 6.04 -1.89
N ALA A 265 8.59 6.24 -3.12
CA ALA A 265 7.16 6.39 -3.42
C ALA A 265 6.38 5.11 -3.10
N CYS A 266 6.98 3.93 -3.31
CA CYS A 266 6.35 2.65 -2.99
C CYS A 266 6.20 2.46 -1.47
N VAL A 267 7.26 2.69 -0.70
CA VAL A 267 7.22 2.54 0.78
C VAL A 267 6.34 3.61 1.44
N SER A 268 6.34 4.84 0.93
CA SER A 268 5.44 5.89 1.43
C SER A 268 3.98 5.55 1.15
N SER A 269 3.67 5.00 -0.03
CA SER A 269 2.33 4.50 -0.34
C SER A 269 1.93 3.33 0.59
N ALA A 270 2.84 2.40 0.87
CA ALA A 270 2.58 1.33 1.83
C ALA A 270 2.23 1.87 3.24
N LEU A 271 2.97 2.87 3.73
CA LEU A 271 2.69 3.49 5.04
C LEU A 271 1.36 4.25 5.07
N ALA A 272 1.04 4.98 4.02
CA ALA A 272 -0.23 5.68 3.92
C ALA A 272 -1.42 4.72 3.86
N VAL A 273 -1.32 3.61 3.10
CA VAL A 273 -2.32 2.54 3.11
C VAL A 273 -2.45 1.95 4.52
N LEU A 274 -1.33 1.69 5.19
CA LEU A 274 -1.33 1.14 6.54
C LEU A 274 -1.99 2.09 7.56
N THR A 275 -1.78 3.40 7.43
CA THR A 275 -2.45 4.42 8.25
C THR A 275 -3.97 4.32 8.13
N LEU A 276 -4.48 4.12 6.91
CA LEU A 276 -5.91 3.90 6.65
C LEU A 276 -6.39 2.57 7.25
N LEU A 277 -5.63 1.48 7.07
CA LEU A 277 -5.98 0.15 7.59
C LEU A 277 -6.05 0.09 9.11
N LEU A 278 -5.22 0.89 9.80
CA LEU A 278 -5.21 0.98 11.27
C LEU A 278 -6.24 1.99 11.81
N ARG A 279 -7.03 2.63 10.94
CA ARG A 279 -8.04 3.66 11.30
C ARG A 279 -7.43 4.84 12.04
N LEU A 280 -6.18 5.18 11.73
CA LEU A 280 -5.49 6.36 12.25
C LEU A 280 -5.83 7.58 11.38
N PRO A 281 -5.76 8.80 11.94
CA PRO A 281 -5.89 10.02 11.14
C PRO A 281 -4.87 10.04 9.99
N PRO A 282 -5.21 10.58 8.81
CA PRO A 282 -4.25 10.75 7.72
C PRO A 282 -2.99 11.47 8.21
N GLY A 283 -1.82 10.96 7.84
CA GLY A 283 -0.54 11.52 8.25
C GLY A 283 -0.05 11.10 9.65
N ALA A 284 -0.86 10.44 10.48
CA ALA A 284 -0.47 10.13 11.86
C ALA A 284 0.82 9.29 11.98
N LEU A 285 0.99 8.25 11.14
CA LEU A 285 2.21 7.46 11.13
C LEU A 285 3.41 8.24 10.59
N PHE A 286 3.22 9.11 9.59
CA PHE A 286 4.26 10.01 9.08
C PHE A 286 4.71 11.00 10.15
N MET A 287 3.78 11.56 10.94
CA MET A 287 4.10 12.38 12.11
C MET A 287 4.92 11.61 13.14
N GLY A 288 4.60 10.34 13.40
CA GLY A 288 5.41 9.48 14.26
C GLY A 288 6.84 9.29 13.73
N VAL A 289 6.99 9.11 12.41
CA VAL A 289 8.31 9.00 11.76
C VAL A 289 9.10 10.31 11.90
N MET A 290 8.46 11.45 11.63
CA MET A 290 9.08 12.77 11.77
C MET A 290 9.49 13.04 13.22
N ALA A 291 8.67 12.68 14.21
CA ALA A 291 9.05 12.82 15.62
C ALA A 291 10.31 12.02 16.00
N VAL A 292 10.46 10.79 15.47
CA VAL A 292 11.70 10.01 15.64
C VAL A 292 12.87 10.67 14.88
N GLY A 293 12.63 11.19 13.69
CA GLY A 293 13.63 11.93 12.90
C GLY A 293 14.13 13.18 13.60
N ASP A 294 13.24 13.92 14.26
CA ASP A 294 13.58 15.12 15.03
C ASP A 294 14.40 14.76 16.28
N LEU A 295 14.08 13.65 16.95
CA LEU A 295 14.91 13.12 18.05
C LEU A 295 16.33 12.79 17.57
N LEU A 296 16.45 12.16 16.40
CA LEU A 296 17.75 11.89 15.77
C LEU A 296 18.48 13.20 15.41
N THR A 297 17.75 14.21 14.95
CA THR A 297 18.30 15.51 14.57
C THR A 297 18.84 16.26 15.79
N VAL A 298 18.11 16.27 16.91
CA VAL A 298 18.59 16.82 18.19
C VAL A 298 19.83 16.07 18.66
N ARG A 299 19.85 14.74 18.53
CA ARG A 299 21.02 13.94 18.90
C ARG A 299 22.26 14.35 18.09
N PHE A 300 22.13 14.49 16.77
CA PHE A 300 23.25 14.92 15.93
C PHE A 300 23.63 16.38 16.14
N PHE A 301 22.68 17.24 16.50
CA PHE A 301 22.97 18.64 16.85
C PHE A 301 23.94 18.71 18.03
N TYR A 302 23.71 17.92 19.08
CA TYR A 302 24.64 17.84 20.23
C TYR A 302 25.98 17.16 19.91
N GLU A 303 26.08 16.44 18.79
CA GLU A 303 27.30 15.80 18.33
C GLU A 303 28.11 16.67 17.36
N VAL A 304 27.60 17.85 16.98
CA VAL A 304 28.34 18.82 16.16
C VAL A 304 29.59 19.25 16.91
N ARG A 305 30.75 19.08 16.27
CA ARG A 305 32.06 19.43 16.83
C ARG A 305 32.59 20.70 16.17
N ASP A 306 33.15 21.57 17.00
CA ASP A 306 33.87 22.79 16.61
C ASP A 306 35.40 22.61 16.71
N TYR A 307 35.87 21.45 17.16
CA TYR A 307 37.28 21.10 17.31
C TYR A 307 37.61 19.79 16.57
N GLY A 308 38.90 19.56 16.29
CA GLY A 308 39.39 18.36 15.61
C GLY A 308 39.84 18.64 14.18
N SER A 309 39.88 17.60 13.33
CA SER A 309 40.23 17.77 11.93
C SER A 309 39.09 18.44 11.14
N TRP A 310 39.42 19.13 10.04
CA TRP A 310 38.41 19.69 9.14
C TRP A 310 37.41 18.65 8.62
N LEU A 311 37.86 17.39 8.44
CA LEU A 311 37.00 16.28 8.04
C LEU A 311 36.02 15.92 9.16
N ASP A 312 36.46 15.88 10.41
CA ASP A 312 35.59 15.56 11.55
C ASP A 312 34.53 16.66 11.77
N ILE A 313 34.95 17.92 11.65
CA ILE A 313 34.04 19.07 11.70
C ILE A 313 33.01 18.96 10.57
N GLY A 314 33.47 18.76 9.32
CA GLY A 314 32.60 18.64 8.16
C GLY A 314 31.64 17.45 8.22
N THR A 315 32.09 16.29 8.71
CA THR A 315 31.24 15.09 8.86
C THR A 315 30.18 15.27 9.95
N SER A 316 30.53 15.88 11.09
CA SER A 316 29.56 16.16 12.16
C SER A 316 28.45 17.11 11.69
N ILE A 317 28.80 18.17 10.96
CA ILE A 317 27.84 19.10 10.34
C ILE A 317 26.99 18.37 9.28
N SER A 318 27.63 17.53 8.47
CA SER A 318 26.92 16.76 7.43
C SER A 318 25.88 15.82 8.03
N HIS A 319 26.19 15.11 9.13
CA HIS A 319 25.23 14.25 9.81
C HIS A 319 24.00 15.03 10.31
N PHE A 320 24.21 16.20 10.91
CA PHE A 320 23.11 17.07 11.34
C PHE A 320 22.25 17.55 10.17
N CYS A 321 22.87 18.01 9.08
CA CYS A 321 22.16 18.46 7.88
C CYS A 321 21.39 17.31 7.21
N ILE A 322 21.97 16.12 7.10
CA ILE A 322 21.32 14.93 6.51
C ILE A 322 20.13 14.49 7.37
N ALA A 323 20.26 14.47 8.69
CA ALA A 323 19.16 14.13 9.60
C ALA A 323 18.02 15.14 9.49
N SER A 324 18.33 16.44 9.46
CA SER A 324 17.35 17.51 9.27
C SER A 324 16.63 17.39 7.91
N ALA A 325 17.39 17.11 6.85
CA ALA A 325 16.85 16.92 5.51
C ALA A 325 15.96 15.67 5.40
N LEU A 326 16.24 14.62 6.19
CA LEU A 326 15.42 13.42 6.24
C LEU A 326 14.01 13.72 6.74
N SER A 327 13.83 14.56 7.78
CA SER A 327 12.49 14.97 8.25
C SER A 327 11.71 15.70 7.17
N VAL A 328 12.34 16.64 6.46
CA VAL A 328 11.73 17.37 5.33
C VAL A 328 11.38 16.42 4.18
N PHE A 329 12.26 15.46 3.89
CA PHE A 329 12.03 14.46 2.86
C PHE A 329 10.83 13.56 3.19
N VAL A 330 10.71 13.11 4.44
CA VAL A 330 9.55 12.32 4.91
C VAL A 330 8.24 13.10 4.78
N ALA A 331 8.23 14.40 5.11
CA ALA A 331 7.06 15.26 4.90
C ALA A 331 6.69 15.36 3.40
N GLY A 332 7.68 15.44 2.50
CA GLY A 332 7.46 15.38 1.06
C GLY A 332 6.86 14.03 0.62
N LEU A 333 7.34 12.92 1.18
CA LEU A 333 6.81 11.59 0.90
C LEU A 333 5.37 11.40 1.37
N GLU A 334 4.95 12.05 2.44
CA GLU A 334 3.55 12.07 2.88
C GLU A 334 2.66 12.67 1.78
N GLY A 335 3.03 13.83 1.24
CA GLY A 335 2.30 14.47 0.14
C GLY A 335 2.23 13.60 -1.12
N VAL A 336 3.35 12.98 -1.50
CA VAL A 336 3.39 12.03 -2.64
C VAL A 336 2.50 10.83 -2.40
N SER A 337 2.53 10.25 -1.20
CA SER A 337 1.71 9.09 -0.86
C SER A 337 0.22 9.42 -0.87
N GLY A 338 -0.18 10.60 -0.38
CA GLY A 338 -1.56 11.08 -0.43
C GLY A 338 -2.06 11.23 -1.87
N ALA A 339 -1.23 11.76 -2.77
CA ALA A 339 -1.54 11.84 -4.19
C ALA A 339 -1.70 10.44 -4.83
N LEU A 340 -0.80 9.51 -4.49
CA LEU A 340 -0.83 8.13 -5.01
C LEU A 340 -1.98 7.29 -4.45
N ILE A 341 -2.54 7.62 -3.28
CA ILE A 341 -3.61 6.84 -2.61
C ILE A 341 -4.97 7.52 -2.68
N SER A 342 -5.03 8.75 -3.19
CA SER A 342 -6.29 9.44 -3.44
C SER A 342 -7.28 8.53 -4.19
N GLY A 343 -8.44 8.29 -3.57
CA GLY A 343 -9.48 7.38 -4.08
C GLY A 343 -9.57 5.99 -3.44
N VAL A 344 -8.65 5.58 -2.56
CA VAL A 344 -8.76 4.28 -1.85
C VAL A 344 -9.90 4.33 -0.82
N ARG A 345 -10.89 3.45 -0.98
CA ARG A 345 -11.94 3.18 0.01
C ARG A 345 -11.69 1.81 0.65
N ILE A 346 -11.66 1.74 1.97
CA ILE A 346 -11.59 0.47 2.69
C ILE A 346 -13.03 -0.06 2.79
N ALA A 347 -13.34 -1.14 2.08
CA ALA A 347 -14.58 -1.87 2.26
C ALA A 347 -14.62 -2.42 3.70
N GLU A 348 -15.72 -2.16 4.41
CA GLU A 348 -15.94 -2.49 5.82
C GLU A 348 -16.17 -4.00 6.05
N GLU A 349 -15.18 -4.82 5.72
CA GLU A 349 -15.32 -6.29 5.71
C GLU A 349 -15.11 -6.95 7.07
N ASP A 350 -14.32 -6.34 7.96
CA ASP A 350 -13.83 -7.03 9.16
C ASP A 350 -14.89 -7.19 10.28
N ASP A 351 -15.89 -6.30 10.35
CA ASP A 351 -16.98 -6.43 11.33
C ASP A 351 -18.14 -7.28 10.80
N ARG A 352 -18.55 -7.11 9.53
CA ARG A 352 -19.75 -7.76 8.98
C ARG A 352 -19.55 -9.25 8.68
N GLY A 353 -18.35 -9.64 8.24
CA GLY A 353 -18.03 -11.06 8.01
C GLY A 353 -17.96 -11.85 9.31
N ASN A 354 -17.51 -11.21 10.40
CA ASN A 354 -17.43 -11.82 11.71
C ASN A 354 -18.81 -11.84 12.41
N GLU A 355 -19.62 -10.78 12.29
CA GLU A 355 -21.02 -10.78 12.75
C GLU A 355 -21.85 -11.86 12.05
N LYS A 356 -21.73 -12.01 10.72
CA LYS A 356 -22.41 -13.10 9.99
C LYS A 356 -21.91 -14.49 10.38
N ARG A 357 -20.61 -14.68 10.63
CA ARG A 357 -20.07 -15.96 11.10
C ARG A 357 -20.52 -16.28 12.52
N GLU A 358 -20.58 -15.29 13.41
CA GLU A 358 -21.12 -15.43 14.76
C GLU A 358 -22.64 -15.71 14.76
N GLU A 359 -23.41 -15.05 13.89
CA GLU A 359 -24.83 -15.35 13.68
C GLU A 359 -25.03 -16.76 13.11
N THR A 360 -24.23 -17.17 12.13
CA THR A 360 -24.33 -18.52 11.55
C THR A 360 -23.99 -19.58 12.61
N ALA A 361 -22.94 -19.35 13.41
CA ALA A 361 -22.55 -20.23 14.50
C ALA A 361 -23.59 -20.27 15.64
N LYS A 362 -24.25 -19.14 15.95
CA LYS A 362 -25.38 -19.10 16.90
C LYS A 362 -26.58 -19.87 16.38
N ASN A 363 -26.98 -19.63 15.12
CA ASN A 363 -28.12 -20.32 14.52
C ASN A 363 -27.87 -21.83 14.44
N GLU A 364 -26.66 -22.27 14.10
CA GLU A 364 -26.31 -23.70 14.06
C GLU A 364 -26.33 -24.32 15.46
N LYS A 365 -25.98 -23.56 16.50
CA LYS A 365 -26.07 -23.99 17.90
C LYS A 365 -27.52 -24.08 18.38
N GLU A 366 -28.36 -23.10 18.08
CA GLU A 366 -29.79 -23.10 18.41
C GLU A 366 -30.55 -24.23 17.70
N LEU A 367 -30.21 -24.54 16.44
CA LEU A 367 -30.75 -25.69 15.70
C LEU A 367 -30.36 -27.03 16.32
N ARG A 368 -29.12 -27.15 16.82
CA ARG A 368 -28.66 -28.36 17.54
C ARG A 368 -29.35 -28.53 18.89
N ASP A 369 -29.53 -27.45 19.63
CA ASP A 369 -30.19 -27.47 20.94
C ASP A 369 -31.69 -27.78 20.80
N ALA A 370 -32.36 -27.26 19.76
CA ALA A 370 -33.75 -27.58 19.44
C ALA A 370 -33.93 -29.06 19.03
N ALA A 371 -33.02 -29.61 18.20
CA ALA A 371 -33.07 -31.01 17.80
C ALA A 371 -32.85 -31.98 18.98
N ASN A 372 -32.06 -31.58 19.98
CA ASN A 372 -31.87 -32.38 21.20
C ASN A 372 -33.10 -32.32 22.13
N GLY A 373 -33.75 -31.17 22.24
CA GLY A 373 -34.97 -31.02 23.03
C GLY A 373 -36.16 -31.83 22.48
N ASP A 374 -36.30 -31.92 21.15
CA ASP A 374 -37.34 -32.76 20.53
C ASP A 374 -37.05 -34.26 20.68
N ALA A 375 -35.77 -34.66 20.76
CA ALA A 375 -35.37 -36.04 21.02
C ALA A 375 -35.66 -36.47 22.48
N GLU A 376 -35.47 -35.58 23.46
CA GLU A 376 -35.87 -35.81 24.86
C GLU A 376 -37.41 -35.86 25.00
N ARG A 377 -38.14 -34.99 24.30
CA ARG A 377 -39.61 -35.00 24.35
C ARG A 377 -40.22 -36.25 23.69
N SER A 378 -39.56 -36.79 22.68
CA SER A 378 -39.98 -38.03 21.99
C SER A 378 -39.70 -39.29 22.83
N SER A 379 -38.67 -39.26 23.70
CA SER A 379 -38.36 -40.38 24.60
C SER A 379 -39.28 -40.40 25.82
N GLU A 380 -39.73 -39.25 26.32
CA GLU A 380 -40.75 -39.16 27.38
C GLU A 380 -42.14 -39.65 26.92
N VAL A 381 -42.55 -39.34 25.68
CA VAL A 381 -43.88 -39.76 25.17
C VAL A 381 -43.97 -41.27 24.92
N ASN A 382 -42.86 -41.94 24.60
CA ASN A 382 -42.81 -43.41 24.46
C ASN A 382 -42.67 -44.15 25.81
N GLY A 383 -42.38 -43.44 26.91
CA GLY A 383 -42.31 -44.00 28.26
C GLY A 383 -43.66 -44.22 28.94
N THR A 384 -44.74 -43.61 28.44
CA THR A 384 -46.04 -43.55 29.13
C THR A 384 -47.12 -44.49 28.57
N VAL A 385 -46.79 -45.34 27.59
CA VAL A 385 -47.73 -46.33 26.98
C VAL A 385 -47.39 -47.78 27.36
N GLY A 386 -46.39 -48.00 28.21
CA GLY A 386 -46.03 -49.31 28.76
C GLY A 386 -46.17 -49.35 30.28
N GLY A 387 -47.40 -49.41 30.78
CA GLY A 387 -47.72 -49.57 32.21
C GLY A 387 -49.09 -50.19 32.40
#